data_AF-A0A1I2ND97-F1
#
_entry.id   AF-A0A1I2ND97-F1
#
_cell.length_a   1.000
_cell.length_b   1.000
_cell.length_c   1.000
_cell.angle_alpha   90.00
_cell.angle_beta   90.00
_cell.angle_gamma   90.00
#
_symmetry.space_group_name_H-M   'P 1'
#
loop_
_entity.id
_entity.type
_entity.pdbx_description
1 polymer ?
#
loop_
_entity_poly.entity_id
_entity_poly.type
_entity_poly.pdbx_seq_one_letter_code
_entity_poly.pdbx_strand_id
1 'polypeptide(L)'
;MSDITHSIPRPLVRTNQWVIVLSTLLSLLTGYYWLLLVPLLSGLSGLLLHFNPVMVLAKKFLRKPATAYIPEDKDQQKFNQTIAVSCLSIAFVSSLMRWTVLSIIFSVIVGLAAFVAILGFCIGCFVHFQWSQYRQRRIQEQTTPK
;
A
#
# COMPACT_ATOMS: atom_id res chain seq x y z
N MET A 1 -25.71 6.95 1.98
CA MET A 1 -24.89 7.41 3.13
C MET A 1 -23.64 6.54 3.15
N SER A 2 -22.52 6.98 2.57
CA SER A 2 -21.29 6.18 2.52
C SER A 2 -20.79 5.96 3.94
N ASP A 3 -20.73 4.71 4.35
CA ASP A 3 -20.38 4.28 5.70
C ASP A 3 -19.00 4.84 6.11
N ILE A 4 -18.95 5.72 7.12
CA ILE A 4 -17.73 6.35 7.62
C ILE A 4 -16.72 5.29 8.12
N THR A 5 -17.21 4.07 8.40
CA THR A 5 -16.38 2.92 8.79
C THR A 5 -15.49 2.38 7.66
N HIS A 6 -15.69 2.75 6.39
CA HIS A 6 -14.96 2.17 5.25
C HIS A 6 -13.77 3.00 4.73
N SER A 7 -13.39 4.08 5.43
CA SER A 7 -12.32 4.97 4.98
C SER A 7 -11.11 5.05 5.92
N ILE A 8 -9.97 5.46 5.38
CA ILE A 8 -8.73 5.73 6.11
C ILE A 8 -8.30 7.17 5.81
N PRO A 9 -7.94 7.99 6.82
CA PRO A 9 -7.38 9.31 6.58
C PRO A 9 -6.13 9.26 5.70
N ARG A 10 -6.12 10.04 4.59
CA ARG A 10 -5.00 10.14 3.66
C ARG A 10 -3.62 10.35 4.32
N PRO A 11 -3.47 11.16 5.40
CA PRO A 11 -2.17 11.31 6.05
C PRO A 11 -1.59 9.98 6.57
N LEU A 12 -2.43 9.06 7.07
CA LEU A 12 -1.97 7.75 7.55
C LEU A 12 -1.47 6.88 6.40
N VAL A 13 -2.17 6.91 5.27
CA VAL A 13 -1.78 6.21 4.04
C VAL A 13 -0.43 6.74 3.55
N ARG A 14 -0.25 8.07 3.53
CA ARG A 14 1.01 8.71 3.14
C ARG A 14 2.15 8.37 4.10
N THR A 15 1.91 8.29 5.41
CA THR A 15 2.95 7.85 6.36
C THR A 15 3.42 6.42 6.06
N ASN A 16 2.49 5.49 5.80
CA ASN A 16 2.85 4.12 5.40
C ASN A 16 3.64 4.10 4.08
N GLN A 17 3.24 4.89 3.08
CA GLN A 17 3.98 5.04 1.82
C GLN A 17 5.39 5.62 2.04
N TRP A 18 5.54 6.64 2.88
CA TRP A 18 6.84 7.19 3.23
C TRP A 18 7.74 6.17 3.92
N VAL A 19 7.19 5.33 4.82
CA VAL A 19 7.97 4.24 5.43
C VAL A 19 8.47 3.27 4.37
N ILE A 20 7.65 2.91 3.38
CA ILE A 20 8.08 2.08 2.23
C ILE A 20 9.22 2.77 1.47
N VAL A 21 9.02 4.02 1.04
CA VAL A 21 10.01 4.79 0.26
C VAL A 21 11.34 4.92 1.00
N LEU A 22 11.30 5.32 2.28
CA LEU A 22 12.52 5.51 3.07
C LEU A 22 13.23 4.19 3.33
N SER A 23 12.48 3.12 3.63
CA SER A 23 13.08 1.81 3.90
C SER A 23 13.72 1.20 2.65
N THR A 24 13.08 1.30 1.49
CA THR A 24 13.66 0.82 0.23
C THR A 24 14.85 1.66 -0.21
N LEU A 25 14.75 2.99 -0.13
CA LEU A 25 15.86 3.89 -0.46
C LEU A 25 17.08 3.63 0.43
N LEU A 26 16.89 3.58 1.75
CA LEU A 26 17.99 3.31 2.69
C LEU A 26 18.56 1.91 2.50
N SER A 27 17.71 0.91 2.27
CA SER A 27 18.16 -0.46 1.95
C SER A 27 19.03 -0.49 0.69
N LEU A 28 18.67 0.25 -0.36
CA LEU A 28 19.43 0.32 -1.61
C LEU A 28 20.75 1.07 -1.45
N LEU A 29 20.76 2.19 -0.71
CA LEU A 29 21.95 3.02 -0.53
C LEU A 29 22.99 2.38 0.42
N THR A 30 22.52 1.70 1.47
CA THR A 30 23.39 1.13 2.51
C THR A 30 23.67 -0.35 2.30
N GLY A 31 22.88 -1.03 1.46
CA GLY A 31 22.86 -2.50 1.37
C GLY A 31 22.21 -3.19 2.57
N TYR A 32 21.72 -2.45 3.57
CA TYR A 32 21.12 -3.02 4.78
C TYR A 32 19.66 -3.42 4.56
N TYR A 33 19.45 -4.61 3.97
CA TYR A 33 18.13 -5.13 3.57
C TYR A 33 17.16 -5.41 4.74
N TRP A 34 17.65 -5.48 5.97
CA TRP A 34 16.82 -5.62 7.17
C TRP A 34 15.83 -4.46 7.35
N LEU A 35 16.11 -3.29 6.76
CA LEU A 35 15.18 -2.16 6.77
C LEU A 35 13.86 -2.47 6.06
N LEU A 36 13.87 -3.38 5.07
CA LEU A 36 12.66 -3.80 4.36
C LEU A 36 11.66 -4.52 5.27
N LEU A 37 12.11 -5.09 6.40
CA LEU A 37 11.21 -5.74 7.36
C LEU A 37 10.22 -4.76 7.98
N VAL A 38 10.59 -3.50 8.17
CA VAL A 38 9.72 -2.50 8.80
C VAL A 38 8.41 -2.33 8.00
N PRO A 39 8.43 -1.95 6.71
CA PRO A 39 7.21 -1.87 5.92
C PRO A 39 6.60 -3.25 5.63
N LEU A 40 7.40 -4.32 5.50
CA LEU A 40 6.91 -5.66 5.23
C LEU A 40 6.04 -6.19 6.37
N LEU A 41 6.56 -6.17 7.59
CA LEU A 41 5.84 -6.64 8.79
C LEU A 41 4.64 -5.74 9.07
N SER A 42 4.80 -4.41 8.94
CA SER A 42 3.67 -3.50 9.13
C SER A 42 2.53 -3.75 8.12
N GLY A 43 2.90 -4.06 6.88
CA GLY A 43 1.97 -4.42 5.82
C GLY A 43 1.29 -5.76 6.05
N LEU A 44 2.05 -6.79 6.41
CA LEU A 44 1.53 -8.13 6.73
C LEU A 44 0.56 -8.08 7.92
N SER A 45 0.92 -7.38 9.00
CA SER A 45 0.01 -7.17 10.12
C SER A 45 -1.28 -6.47 9.68
N GLY A 46 -1.18 -5.50 8.77
CA GLY A 46 -2.33 -4.81 8.20
C GLY A 46 -3.26 -5.75 7.41
N LEU A 47 -2.71 -6.67 6.62
CA LEU A 47 -3.48 -7.61 5.81
C LEU A 47 -4.06 -8.78 6.62
N LEU A 48 -3.29 -9.33 7.55
CA LEU A 48 -3.66 -10.55 8.28
C LEU A 48 -4.43 -10.25 9.57
N LEU A 49 -4.04 -9.19 10.28
CA LEU A 49 -4.58 -8.86 11.61
C LEU A 49 -5.47 -7.62 11.59
N HIS A 50 -5.66 -6.99 10.43
CA HIS A 50 -6.35 -5.70 10.29
C HIS A 50 -5.72 -4.58 11.15
N PHE A 51 -4.44 -4.73 11.49
CA PHE A 51 -3.69 -3.84 12.36
C PHE A 51 -2.38 -3.46 11.67
N ASN A 52 -2.25 -2.22 11.19
CA ASN A 52 -1.00 -1.72 10.61
C ASN A 52 -0.27 -0.85 11.66
N PRO A 53 0.83 -1.35 12.27
CA PRO A 53 1.57 -0.65 13.32
C PRO A 53 1.97 0.79 12.95
N VAL A 54 2.47 0.99 11.71
CA VAL A 54 2.88 2.32 11.23
C VAL A 54 1.70 3.28 11.22
N MET A 55 0.56 2.86 10.69
CA MET A 55 -0.64 3.71 10.61
C MET A 55 -1.26 3.96 11.98
N VAL A 56 -1.25 2.96 12.87
CA VAL A 56 -1.73 3.09 14.25
C VAL A 56 -0.87 4.08 15.04
N LEU A 57 0.45 4.00 14.89
CA LEU A 57 1.36 4.96 15.50
C LEU A 57 1.14 6.35 14.91
N ALA A 58 1.07 6.48 13.59
CA ALA A 58 0.82 7.75 12.90
C ALA A 58 -0.52 8.40 13.29
N LYS A 59 -1.53 7.60 13.64
CA LYS A 59 -2.83 8.09 14.11
C LYS A 59 -2.71 8.96 15.35
N LYS A 60 -1.74 8.69 16.23
CA LYS A 60 -1.47 9.49 17.44
C LYS A 60 -0.93 10.90 17.11
N PHE A 61 -0.42 11.10 15.91
CA PHE A 61 0.15 12.38 15.45
C PHE A 61 -0.83 13.20 14.59
N LEU A 62 -2.08 12.76 14.44
CA LEU A 62 -3.12 13.54 13.77
C LEU A 62 -3.48 14.77 14.62
N ARG A 63 -3.43 15.95 14.00
CA ARG A 63 -3.78 17.23 14.66
C ARG A 63 -5.27 17.53 14.68
N LYS A 64 -6.05 16.85 13.84
CA LYS A 64 -7.50 17.03 13.67
C LYS A 64 -8.19 15.68 13.86
N PRO A 65 -9.51 15.65 14.13
CA PRO A 65 -10.25 14.38 14.11
C PRO A 65 -10.13 13.70 12.73
N ALA A 66 -10.14 12.37 12.72
CA ALA A 66 -9.95 11.56 11.52
C ALA A 66 -10.94 11.92 10.39
N THR A 67 -12.16 12.32 10.75
CA THR A 67 -13.24 12.73 9.84
C THR A 67 -12.98 14.04 9.10
N ALA A 68 -12.05 14.88 9.59
CA ALA A 68 -11.69 16.15 8.96
C ALA A 68 -10.62 16.02 7.85
N TYR A 69 -10.09 14.81 7.65
CA TYR A 69 -9.12 14.53 6.59
C TYR A 69 -9.79 13.91 5.37
N ILE A 70 -9.15 14.09 4.21
CA ILE A 70 -9.60 13.44 2.97
C ILE A 70 -9.56 11.91 3.16
N PRO A 71 -10.69 11.21 2.97
CA PRO A 71 -10.75 9.76 3.12
C PRO A 71 -10.13 9.08 1.90
N GLU A 72 -9.41 7.99 2.15
CA GLU A 72 -8.99 6.98 1.16
C GLU A 72 -9.80 5.70 1.40
N ASP A 73 -10.14 4.99 0.32
CA ASP A 73 -10.93 3.76 0.38
C ASP A 73 -10.12 2.59 0.97
N LYS A 74 -10.72 1.84 1.91
CA LYS A 74 -10.06 0.72 2.58
C LYS A 74 -9.72 -0.43 1.65
N ASP A 75 -10.57 -0.74 0.67
CA ASP A 75 -10.37 -1.89 -0.20
C ASP A 75 -9.30 -1.59 -1.26
N GLN A 76 -9.29 -0.37 -1.80
CA GLN A 76 -8.18 0.12 -2.61
C GLN A 76 -6.86 0.07 -1.83
N GLN A 77 -6.87 0.46 -0.55
CA GLN A 77 -5.67 0.42 0.26
C GLN A 77 -5.22 -1.00 0.60
N LYS A 78 -6.14 -1.94 0.85
CA LYS A 78 -5.82 -3.37 0.99
C LYS A 78 -5.18 -3.92 -0.28
N PHE A 79 -5.75 -3.62 -1.44
CA PHE A 79 -5.21 -4.03 -2.74
C PHE A 79 -3.77 -3.52 -2.94
N ASN A 80 -3.55 -2.23 -2.73
CA ASN A 80 -2.22 -1.63 -2.84
C ASN A 80 -1.23 -2.21 -1.80
N GLN A 81 -1.70 -2.46 -0.58
CA GLN A 81 -0.90 -3.09 0.46
C GLN A 81 -0.49 -4.52 0.10
N THR A 82 -1.36 -5.30 -0.56
CA THR A 82 -1.06 -6.66 -1.06
C THR A 82 0.05 -6.62 -2.12
N ILE A 83 0.00 -5.66 -3.04
CA ILE A 83 1.08 -5.47 -4.03
C ILE A 83 2.38 -5.12 -3.32
N ALA A 84 2.34 -4.15 -2.40
CA ALA A 84 3.52 -3.72 -1.67
C ALA A 84 4.15 -4.86 -0.85
N VAL A 85 3.36 -5.63 -0.11
CA VAL A 85 3.81 -6.78 0.68
C VAL A 85 4.42 -7.86 -0.21
N SER A 86 3.79 -8.16 -1.35
CA SER A 86 4.31 -9.14 -2.31
C SER A 86 5.69 -8.73 -2.82
N CYS A 87 5.84 -7.47 -3.27
CA CYS A 87 7.12 -6.96 -3.76
C CYS A 87 8.19 -6.92 -2.66
N LEU A 88 7.84 -6.43 -1.47
CA LEU A 88 8.75 -6.38 -0.32
C LEU A 88 9.19 -7.79 0.12
N SER A 89 8.30 -8.77 0.07
CA SER A 89 8.63 -10.17 0.40
C SER A 89 9.63 -10.74 -0.60
N ILE A 90 9.38 -10.54 -1.90
CA ILE A 90 10.31 -11.00 -2.95
C ILE A 90 11.66 -10.31 -2.80
N ALA A 91 11.69 -9.00 -2.56
CA ALA A 91 12.91 -8.25 -2.34
C ALA A 91 13.70 -8.77 -1.13
N PHE A 92 13.03 -8.97 0.00
CA PHE A 92 13.65 -9.44 1.24
C PHE A 92 14.17 -10.88 1.12
N VAL A 93 13.34 -11.81 0.63
CA VAL A 93 13.75 -13.22 0.44
C VAL A 93 14.91 -13.33 -0.56
N SER A 94 14.85 -12.57 -1.67
CA SER A 94 15.96 -12.52 -2.63
C SER A 94 17.26 -12.02 -1.99
N SER A 95 17.17 -11.05 -1.06
CA SER A 95 18.33 -10.55 -0.31
C SER A 95 18.93 -11.64 0.58
N LEU A 96 18.10 -12.42 1.26
CA LEU A 96 18.55 -13.56 2.07
C LEU A 96 19.25 -14.64 1.23
N MET A 97 18.74 -14.88 0.01
CA MET A 97 19.33 -15.82 -0.95
C MET A 97 20.51 -15.25 -1.74
N ARG A 98 20.93 -14.00 -1.46
CA ARG A 98 21.98 -13.26 -2.19
C ARG A 98 21.69 -13.08 -3.69
N TRP A 99 20.42 -13.11 -4.08
CA TRP A 99 19.94 -12.79 -5.43
C TRP A 99 19.79 -11.27 -5.58
N THR A 100 20.93 -10.59 -5.65
CA THR A 100 21.02 -9.11 -5.61
C THR A 100 20.19 -8.42 -6.68
N VAL A 101 20.23 -8.91 -7.92
CA VAL A 101 19.48 -8.31 -9.05
C VAL A 101 17.98 -8.33 -8.77
N LEU A 102 17.45 -9.48 -8.35
CA LEU A 102 16.02 -9.64 -8.06
C LEU A 102 15.60 -8.77 -6.86
N SER A 103 16.43 -8.72 -5.81
CA SER A 103 16.22 -7.85 -4.66
C SER A 103 16.13 -6.37 -5.04
N ILE A 104 17.08 -5.89 -5.86
CA ILE A 104 17.12 -4.50 -6.33
C ILE A 104 15.88 -4.18 -7.15
N ILE A 105 15.54 -5.00 -8.15
CA ILE A 105 14.38 -4.78 -9.03
C ILE A 105 13.11 -4.58 -8.21
N PHE A 106 12.81 -5.52 -7.29
CA PHE A 106 11.59 -5.44 -6.51
C PHE A 106 11.59 -4.30 -5.49
N SER A 107 12.74 -3.98 -4.89
CA SER A 107 12.90 -2.81 -4.00
C SER A 107 12.66 -1.50 -4.72
N VAL A 108 13.21 -1.36 -5.94
CA VAL A 108 13.04 -0.17 -6.79
C VAL A 108 11.58 -0.04 -7.23
N ILE A 109 10.96 -1.11 -7.75
CA ILE A 109 9.57 -1.08 -8.22
C ILE A 109 8.63 -0.65 -7.09
N VAL A 110 8.72 -1.27 -5.91
CA VAL A 110 7.80 -0.95 -4.81
C VAL A 110 8.07 0.44 -4.22
N GLY A 111 9.34 0.86 -4.15
CA GLY A 111 9.71 2.20 -3.73
C GLY A 111 9.16 3.27 -4.67
N LEU A 112 9.33 3.09 -5.99
CA LEU A 112 8.80 4.01 -7.00
C LEU A 112 7.26 4.03 -6.99
N ALA A 113 6.61 2.88 -6.89
CA ALA A 113 5.15 2.82 -6.81
C ALA A 113 4.61 3.59 -5.60
N ALA A 114 5.23 3.43 -4.42
CA ALA A 114 4.87 4.20 -3.23
C ALA A 114 5.15 5.69 -3.39
N PHE A 115 6.28 6.07 -3.99
CA PHE A 115 6.64 7.46 -4.23
C PHE A 115 5.66 8.17 -5.18
N VAL A 116 5.33 7.55 -6.31
CA VAL A 116 4.36 8.10 -7.27
C VAL A 116 2.97 8.23 -6.62
N ALA A 117 2.59 7.30 -5.74
CA ALA A 117 1.35 7.40 -4.97
C ALA A 117 1.35 8.62 -4.01
N ILE A 118 2.49 8.96 -3.40
CA ILE A 118 2.63 10.17 -2.56
C ILE A 118 2.42 11.43 -3.40
N LEU A 119 2.94 11.46 -4.64
CA LEU A 119 2.78 12.56 -5.58
C LEU A 119 1.33 12.75 -6.08
N GLY A 120 0.44 11.81 -5.73
CA GLY A 120 -1.00 11.91 -6.02
C GLY A 120 -1.50 10.92 -7.05
N PHE A 121 -0.65 10.04 -7.58
CA PHE A 121 -1.07 9.02 -8.53
C PHE A 121 -0.77 7.59 -8.04
N CYS A 122 -1.82 6.90 -7.59
CA CYS A 122 -1.73 5.51 -7.14
C CYS A 122 -2.12 4.56 -8.29
N ILE A 123 -1.14 3.94 -8.95
CA ILE A 123 -1.36 2.98 -10.05
C ILE A 123 -2.27 1.83 -9.59
N GLY A 124 -2.03 1.27 -8.39
CA GLY A 124 -2.86 0.20 -7.85
C GLY A 124 -4.32 0.61 -7.66
N CYS A 125 -4.54 1.83 -7.16
CA CYS A 125 -5.89 2.38 -6.96
C CYS A 125 -6.61 2.58 -8.31
N PHE A 126 -5.89 3.04 -9.34
CA PHE A 126 -6.40 3.14 -10.70
C PHE A 126 -6.79 1.78 -11.28
N VAL A 127 -5.90 0.78 -11.20
CA VAL A 127 -6.17 -0.58 -11.70
C VAL A 127 -7.37 -1.20 -10.97
N HIS A 128 -7.42 -1.10 -9.65
CA HIS A 128 -8.53 -1.63 -8.86
C HIS A 128 -9.86 -0.96 -9.23
N PHE A 129 -9.85 0.35 -9.41
CA PHE A 129 -11.03 1.10 -9.85
C PHE A 129 -11.51 0.64 -11.23
N GLN A 130 -10.61 0.55 -12.21
CA GLN A 130 -10.97 0.11 -13.57
C GLN A 130 -11.53 -1.31 -13.58
N TRP A 131 -10.94 -2.22 -12.79
CA TRP A 131 -11.44 -3.58 -12.64
C TRP A 131 -12.84 -3.62 -12.01
N SER A 132 -13.07 -2.83 -10.96
CA SER A 132 -14.38 -2.72 -10.31
C SER A 132 -15.44 -2.20 -11.28
N GLN A 133 -15.14 -1.15 -12.05
CA GLN A 133 -16.04 -0.59 -13.05
C GLN A 133 -16.35 -1.60 -14.17
N TYR A 134 -15.33 -2.31 -14.66
CA TYR A 134 -15.50 -3.37 -15.65
C TYR A 134 -16.46 -4.45 -15.12
N ARG A 135 -16.23 -4.95 -13.90
CA ARG A 135 -17.07 -5.99 -13.29
C ARG A 135 -18.52 -5.53 -13.13
N GLN A 136 -18.75 -4.30 -12.68
CA GLN A 136 -20.11 -3.77 -12.50
C GLN A 136 -20.88 -3.66 -13.82
N ARG A 137 -20.24 -3.18 -14.89
CA ARG A 137 -20.85 -3.11 -16.22
C ARG A 137 -21.30 -4.49 -16.70
N ARG A 138 -20.48 -5.52 -16.49
CA ARG A 138 -20.83 -6.91 -16.85
C ARG A 138 -22.03 -7.46 -16.07
N ILE A 139 -22.14 -7.11 -14.80
CA ILE A 139 -23.29 -7.53 -13.98
C ILE A 139 -24.57 -6.83 -14.45
N GLN A 140 -24.50 -5.54 -14.81
CA GLN A 140 -25.64 -4.78 -15.34
C GLN A 140 -26.13 -5.32 -16.70
N GLU A 141 -25.19 -5.67 -17.59
CA GLU A 141 -25.50 -6.32 -18.89
C GLU A 141 -26.28 -7.64 -18.70
N GLN A 142 -25.98 -8.39 -17.64
CA GLN A 142 -26.64 -9.69 -17.35
C GLN A 142 -28.00 -9.56 -16.66
N THR A 143 -28.27 -8.44 -15.98
CA THR A 143 -29.49 -8.24 -15.17
C THR A 143 -30.57 -7.42 -15.89
N THR A 144 -30.27 -6.89 -17.08
CA THR A 144 -31.26 -6.18 -17.90
C THR A 144 -32.12 -7.21 -18.66
N PRO A 145 -33.43 -7.34 -18.40
CA PRO A 145 -34.31 -8.21 -19.18
C PRO A 145 -34.36 -7.71 -20.63
N LYS A 146 -34.28 -8.65 -21.57
CA LYS A 146 -34.28 -8.39 -23.01
C LYS A 146 -35.65 -7.98 -23.53
#